data_AF-A0A937UTA5-F1
#
_entry.id   AF-A0A937UTA5-F1
#
_cell.length_a   1.000
_cell.length_b   1.000
_cell.length_c   1.000
_cell.angle_alpha   90.00
_cell.angle_beta   90.00
_cell.angle_gamma   90.00
#
_symmetry.space_group_name_H-M   'P 1'
#
loop_
_entity.id
_entity.type
_entity.pdbx_description
1 polymer ?
#
loop_
_entity_poly.entity_id
_entity_poly.type
_entity_poly.pdbx_seq_one_letter_code
_entity_poly.pdbx_strand_id
1 'polypeptide(L)'
;MRFNARQYDAELTRAETDHTWEWPARTVARLLRARLATQPDLLTRWECQPSWIWARAYEPTQLRFSFFYPERPNLANDKPWLQFERIITIDGTRAFKQADQLVQLLEAIDPKTQATVVGGQRDHAEQLGYPWPEPPR
;
A
#
# COMPACT_ATOMS: atom_id res chain seq x y z
N MET A 1 0.77 -7.32 44.17
CA MET A 1 0.99 -8.04 42.89
C MET A 1 2.30 -7.54 42.30
N ARG A 2 3.26 -8.42 42.04
CA ARG A 2 4.53 -8.06 41.36
C ARG A 2 4.38 -8.43 39.88
N PHE A 3 4.50 -7.45 39.01
CA PHE A 3 4.47 -7.64 37.56
C PHE A 3 5.82 -8.24 37.10
N ASN A 4 5.78 -9.35 36.37
CA ASN A 4 7.00 -10.01 35.89
C ASN A 4 7.32 -9.50 34.48
N ALA A 5 8.29 -8.58 34.38
CA ALA A 5 8.70 -7.95 33.13
C ALA A 5 9.12 -8.97 32.05
N ARG A 6 9.77 -10.08 32.41
CA ARG A 6 10.15 -11.11 31.43
C ARG A 6 8.97 -11.88 30.84
N GLN A 7 7.91 -12.10 31.63
CA GLN A 7 6.66 -12.66 31.10
C GLN A 7 5.96 -11.65 30.20
N TYR A 8 6.02 -10.36 30.53
CA TYR A 8 5.47 -9.31 29.68
C TYR A 8 6.18 -9.21 28.33
N ASP A 9 7.51 -9.23 28.31
CA ASP A 9 8.30 -9.17 27.07
C ASP A 9 8.09 -10.43 26.19
N ALA A 10 7.95 -11.59 26.83
CA ALA A 10 7.65 -12.84 26.12
C ALA A 10 6.23 -12.84 25.53
N GLU A 11 5.24 -12.34 26.27
CA GLU A 11 3.87 -12.15 25.77
C GLU A 11 3.81 -11.07 24.68
N LEU A 12 4.64 -10.02 24.76
CA LEU A 12 4.74 -8.99 23.73
C LEU A 12 5.32 -9.58 22.43
N THR A 13 6.41 -10.36 22.52
CA THR A 13 7.02 -11.04 21.37
C THR A 13 6.06 -12.06 20.74
N ARG A 14 5.30 -12.79 21.57
CA ARG A 14 4.25 -13.70 21.09
C ARG A 14 3.12 -12.94 20.41
N ALA A 15 2.62 -11.85 20.99
CA ALA A 15 1.55 -11.05 20.41
C ALA A 15 1.99 -10.34 19.11
N GLU A 16 3.27 -10.00 18.99
CA GLU A 16 3.87 -9.46 17.77
C GLU A 16 3.96 -10.49 16.64
N THR A 17 4.07 -11.77 16.97
CA THR A 17 4.19 -12.88 15.99
C THR A 17 2.86 -13.59 15.74
N ASP A 18 1.93 -13.55 16.69
CA ASP A 18 0.56 -14.04 16.57
C ASP A 18 -0.31 -13.00 15.87
N HIS A 19 -0.47 -13.13 14.56
CA HIS A 19 -1.35 -12.28 13.75
C HIS A 19 -2.73 -12.91 13.53
N THR A 20 -3.15 -13.89 14.34
CA THR A 20 -4.48 -14.51 14.20
C THR A 20 -5.63 -13.54 14.51
N TRP A 21 -5.33 -12.46 15.24
CA TRP A 21 -6.23 -11.34 15.50
C TRP A 21 -6.26 -10.30 14.36
N GLU A 22 -5.27 -10.30 13.45
CA GLU A 22 -5.25 -9.37 12.32
C GLU A 22 -6.24 -9.85 11.24
N TRP A 23 -7.14 -8.99 10.82
CA TRP A 23 -8.03 -9.31 9.70
C TRP A 23 -7.22 -9.49 8.40
N PRO A 24 -7.69 -10.32 7.45
CA PRO A 24 -6.90 -10.77 6.30
C PRO A 24 -6.21 -9.66 5.51
N ALA A 25 -6.89 -8.55 5.24
CA ALA A 25 -6.32 -7.43 4.50
C ALA A 25 -5.15 -6.74 5.21
N ARG A 26 -5.15 -6.69 6.55
CA ARG A 26 -4.04 -6.12 7.32
C ARG A 26 -2.79 -7.00 7.22
N THR A 27 -2.97 -8.31 7.31
CA THR A 27 -1.88 -9.28 7.12
C THR A 27 -1.29 -9.19 5.72
N VAL A 28 -2.13 -9.15 4.67
CA VAL A 28 -1.66 -8.97 3.28
C VAL A 28 -0.92 -7.63 3.12
N ALA A 29 -1.44 -6.54 3.70
CA ALA A 29 -0.81 -5.21 3.63
C ALA A 29 0.58 -5.18 4.28
N ARG A 30 0.75 -5.85 5.42
CA ARG A 30 2.06 -5.99 6.08
C ARG A 30 3.03 -6.81 5.21
N LEU A 31 2.57 -7.93 4.68
CA LEU A 31 3.38 -8.81 3.84
C LEU A 31 3.78 -8.16 2.51
N LEU A 32 2.89 -7.37 1.90
CA LEU A 32 3.19 -6.62 0.68
C LEU A 32 4.24 -5.53 0.95
N ARG A 33 4.11 -4.78 2.07
CA ARG A 33 5.13 -3.79 2.48
C ARG A 33 6.50 -4.41 2.63
N ALA A 34 6.59 -5.55 3.30
CA ALA A 34 7.85 -6.26 3.48
C ALA A 34 8.49 -6.65 2.13
N ARG A 35 7.69 -7.15 1.18
CA ARG A 35 8.18 -7.50 -0.17
C ARG A 35 8.65 -6.28 -0.95
N LEU A 36 7.86 -5.19 -0.99
CA LEU A 36 8.26 -3.96 -1.67
C LEU A 36 9.53 -3.34 -1.08
N ALA A 37 9.73 -3.45 0.23
CA ALA A 37 10.98 -2.99 0.87
C ALA A 37 12.21 -3.81 0.42
N THR A 38 12.04 -5.08 0.08
CA THR A 38 13.12 -5.93 -0.46
C THR A 38 13.31 -5.81 -1.98
N GLN A 39 12.39 -5.13 -2.68
CA GLN A 39 12.37 -5.00 -4.15
C GLN A 39 12.10 -3.54 -4.55
N PRO A 40 13.00 -2.60 -4.25
CA PRO A 40 12.79 -1.17 -4.50
C PRO A 40 12.53 -0.85 -5.98
N ASP A 41 13.16 -1.60 -6.89
CA ASP A 41 13.08 -1.37 -8.33
C ASP A 41 11.70 -1.72 -8.94
N LEU A 42 10.86 -2.47 -8.20
CA LEU A 42 9.58 -2.97 -8.71
C LEU A 42 8.62 -1.85 -9.12
N LEU A 43 8.60 -0.74 -8.38
CA LEU A 43 7.81 0.44 -8.73
C LEU A 43 8.61 1.45 -9.53
N THR A 44 9.93 1.54 -9.31
CA THR A 44 10.81 2.48 -10.03
C THR A 44 10.81 2.22 -11.53
N ARG A 45 10.71 0.96 -11.98
CA ARG A 45 10.56 0.63 -13.41
C ARG A 45 9.32 1.23 -14.08
N TRP A 46 8.31 1.62 -13.28
CA TRP A 46 7.09 2.29 -13.71
C TRP A 46 7.10 3.78 -13.37
N GLU A 47 8.26 4.31 -12.99
CA GLU A 47 8.46 5.68 -12.48
C GLU A 47 7.56 5.98 -11.28
N CYS A 48 7.27 4.97 -10.46
CA CYS A 48 6.40 5.08 -9.31
C CYS A 48 7.20 4.96 -8.01
N GLN A 49 6.76 5.65 -6.96
CA GLN A 49 7.32 5.52 -5.62
C GLN A 49 6.27 5.00 -4.64
N PRO A 50 6.56 3.97 -3.83
CA PRO A 50 5.59 3.44 -2.87
C PRO A 50 5.18 4.52 -1.87
N SER A 51 3.90 4.53 -1.52
CA SER A 51 3.31 5.35 -0.46
C SER A 51 2.70 4.42 0.59
N TRP A 52 1.45 4.62 0.98
CA TRP A 52 0.78 3.82 1.99
C TRP A 52 0.29 2.48 1.45
N ILE A 53 0.50 1.42 2.24
CA ILE A 53 -0.19 0.13 2.09
C ILE A 53 -0.86 -0.20 3.42
N TRP A 54 -2.18 -0.26 3.41
CA TRP A 54 -2.96 -0.31 4.65
C TRP A 54 -4.32 -0.95 4.45
N ALA A 55 -4.98 -1.29 5.56
CA ALA A 55 -6.33 -1.82 5.58
C ALA A 55 -7.10 -1.20 6.75
N ARG A 56 -8.39 -0.93 6.56
CA ARG A 56 -9.27 -0.37 7.60
C ARG A 56 -9.89 -1.51 8.40
N ALA A 57 -10.09 -1.30 9.71
CA ALA A 57 -10.70 -2.30 10.58
C ALA A 57 -12.15 -2.64 10.16
N TYR A 58 -12.89 -1.66 9.66
CA TYR A 58 -14.28 -1.83 9.18
C TYR A 58 -14.38 -2.28 7.72
N GLU A 59 -13.26 -2.46 7.00
CA GLU A 59 -13.19 -3.04 5.66
C GLU A 59 -12.20 -4.23 5.67
N PRO A 60 -12.51 -5.33 6.38
CA PRO A 60 -11.52 -6.37 6.70
C PRO A 60 -10.99 -7.14 5.47
N THR A 61 -11.69 -7.02 4.35
CA THR A 61 -11.36 -7.64 3.05
C THR A 61 -10.79 -6.64 2.05
N GLN A 62 -10.58 -5.37 2.41
CA GLN A 62 -10.02 -4.37 1.49
C GLN A 62 -8.63 -3.92 1.91
N LEU A 63 -7.68 -4.10 1.00
CA LEU A 63 -6.34 -3.53 1.07
C LEU A 63 -6.30 -2.28 0.18
N ARG A 64 -5.74 -1.20 0.71
CA ARG A 64 -5.46 0.03 -0.03
C ARG A 64 -3.98 0.13 -0.28
N PHE A 65 -3.61 0.19 -1.55
CA PHE A 65 -2.24 0.39 -2.01
C PHE A 65 -2.16 1.73 -2.73
N SER A 66 -1.30 2.62 -2.24
CA SER A 66 -1.05 3.91 -2.87
C SER A 66 0.42 4.10 -3.21
N PHE A 67 0.66 4.91 -4.23
CA PHE A 67 1.99 5.24 -4.74
C PHE A 67 1.95 6.61 -5.43
N PHE A 68 3.12 7.24 -5.54
CA PHE A 68 3.29 8.50 -6.24
C PHE A 68 3.85 8.28 -7.65
N TYR A 69 3.55 9.21 -8.55
CA TYR A 69 4.12 9.29 -9.89
C TYR A 69 4.31 10.77 -10.28
N PRO A 70 5.45 11.15 -10.91
CA PRO A 70 6.66 10.34 -11.07
C PRO A 70 7.48 10.25 -9.77
N GLU A 71 7.34 11.23 -8.89
CA GLU A 71 8.05 11.29 -7.61
C GLU A 71 7.14 11.76 -6.48
N ARG A 72 7.59 11.53 -5.24
CA ARG A 72 6.94 12.10 -4.06
C ARG A 72 6.93 13.62 -4.14
N PRO A 73 5.87 14.29 -3.62
CA PRO A 73 5.85 15.75 -3.55
C PRO A 73 7.04 16.26 -2.76
N ASN A 74 7.81 17.16 -3.37
CA ASN A 74 8.82 17.92 -2.67
C ASN A 74 8.41 19.38 -2.69
N LEU A 75 8.06 19.93 -1.53
CA LEU A 75 7.54 21.30 -1.41
C LEU A 75 8.55 22.38 -1.86
N ALA A 76 9.83 22.04 -2.00
CA ALA A 76 10.84 22.95 -2.51
C ALA A 76 10.92 23.00 -4.06
N ASN A 77 10.29 22.06 -4.76
CA ASN A 77 10.25 22.04 -6.22
C ASN A 77 8.80 21.92 -6.73
N ASP A 78 8.42 22.76 -7.69
CA ASP A 78 7.06 22.77 -8.24
C ASP A 78 6.90 21.74 -9.36
N LYS A 79 7.46 20.54 -9.16
CA LYS A 79 7.38 19.48 -10.17
C LYS A 79 6.00 18.82 -10.10
N PRO A 80 5.38 18.55 -11.26
CA PRO A 80 4.12 17.81 -11.31
C PRO A 80 4.24 16.45 -10.64
N TRP A 81 3.24 16.12 -9.82
CA TRP A 81 3.11 14.83 -9.14
C TRP A 81 1.64 14.48 -8.95
N LEU A 82 1.37 13.18 -8.92
CA LEU A 82 0.09 12.60 -8.57
C LEU A 82 0.28 11.49 -7.54
N GLN A 83 -0.74 11.31 -6.71
CA GLN A 83 -0.89 10.10 -5.89
C GLN A 83 -2.01 9.25 -6.46
N PHE A 84 -1.70 7.97 -6.65
CA PHE A 84 -2.65 6.95 -7.07
C PHE A 84 -3.02 6.06 -5.88
N GLU A 85 -4.26 5.59 -5.83
CA GLU A 85 -4.71 4.53 -4.93
C GLU A 85 -5.42 3.43 -5.71
N ARG A 86 -5.12 2.19 -5.33
CA ARG A 86 -5.85 1.00 -5.73
C ARG A 86 -6.43 0.33 -4.50
N ILE A 87 -7.72 0.03 -4.58
CA ILE A 87 -8.42 -0.82 -3.62
C ILE A 87 -8.39 -2.26 -4.15
N ILE A 88 -7.93 -3.19 -3.32
CA ILE A 88 -7.75 -4.60 -3.64
C ILE A 88 -8.61 -5.42 -2.68
N THR A 89 -9.53 -6.22 -3.24
CA THR A 89 -10.32 -7.17 -2.46
C THR A 89 -9.51 -8.43 -2.19
N ILE A 90 -9.52 -8.86 -0.94
CA ILE A 90 -8.82 -10.05 -0.44
C ILE A 90 -9.81 -11.21 -0.42
N ASP A 91 -9.51 -12.28 -1.15
CA ASP A 91 -10.44 -13.36 -1.50
C ASP A 91 -10.47 -14.54 -0.50
N GLY A 92 -9.79 -14.39 0.63
CA GLY A 92 -9.68 -15.44 1.65
C GLY A 92 -8.63 -16.52 1.37
N THR A 93 -7.94 -16.49 0.22
CA THR A 93 -6.74 -17.34 0.02
C THR A 93 -5.64 -16.95 1.01
N ARG A 94 -4.65 -17.84 1.22
CA ARG A 94 -3.59 -17.59 2.23
C ARG A 94 -2.89 -16.25 1.96
N ALA A 95 -2.78 -15.42 2.99
CA ALA A 95 -2.29 -14.04 2.86
C ALA A 95 -0.93 -13.91 2.16
N PHE A 96 -0.01 -14.87 2.38
CA PHE A 96 1.27 -14.86 1.68
C PHE A 96 1.12 -15.04 0.16
N LYS A 97 0.22 -15.94 -0.29
CA LYS A 97 -0.06 -16.16 -1.71
C LYS A 97 -0.66 -14.93 -2.36
N GLN A 98 -1.60 -14.26 -1.69
CA GLN A 98 -2.18 -13.01 -2.22
C GLN A 98 -1.12 -11.93 -2.37
N ALA A 99 -0.26 -11.77 -1.37
CA ALA A 99 0.82 -10.78 -1.46
C ALA A 99 1.86 -11.15 -2.54
N ASP A 100 2.15 -12.44 -2.79
CA ASP A 100 2.99 -12.86 -3.93
C ASP A 100 2.31 -12.56 -5.27
N GLN A 101 1.02 -12.84 -5.40
CA GLN A 101 0.24 -12.54 -6.61
C GLN A 101 0.20 -11.03 -6.89
N LEU A 102 0.10 -10.20 -5.85
CA LEU A 102 0.17 -8.74 -6.00
C LEU A 102 1.54 -8.28 -6.49
N VAL A 103 2.63 -8.89 -6.01
CA VAL A 103 3.97 -8.60 -6.54
C VAL A 103 4.08 -9.01 -8.01
N GLN A 104 3.66 -10.22 -8.36
CA GLN A 104 3.65 -10.69 -9.76
C GLN A 104 2.84 -9.75 -10.67
N LEU A 105 1.73 -9.22 -10.16
CA LEU A 105 0.92 -8.26 -10.89
C LEU A 105 1.65 -6.94 -11.13
N LEU A 106 2.36 -6.42 -10.13
CA LEU A 106 3.19 -5.22 -10.24
C LEU A 106 4.41 -5.44 -11.15
N GLU A 107 4.90 -6.67 -11.29
CA GLU A 107 5.97 -7.02 -12.23
C GLU A 107 5.48 -6.99 -13.69
N ALA A 108 4.22 -7.35 -13.91
CA ALA A 108 3.66 -7.57 -15.24
C ALA A 108 2.91 -6.34 -15.80
N ILE A 109 2.26 -5.56 -14.94
CA ILE A 109 1.31 -4.52 -15.35
C ILE A 109 1.66 -3.20 -14.65
N ASP A 110 1.64 -2.12 -15.42
CA ASP A 110 1.80 -0.77 -14.90
C ASP A 110 0.71 -0.48 -13.85
N PRO A 111 1.06 -0.22 -12.58
CA PRO A 111 0.11 -0.02 -11.50
C PRO A 111 -0.84 1.17 -11.73
N LYS A 112 -0.44 2.16 -12.54
CA LYS A 112 -1.27 3.34 -12.88
C LYS A 112 -2.53 2.95 -13.66
N THR A 113 -2.51 1.83 -14.39
CA THR A 113 -3.66 1.36 -15.20
C THR A 113 -4.79 0.75 -14.37
N GLN A 114 -4.52 0.40 -13.11
CA GLN A 114 -5.47 -0.25 -12.20
C GLN A 114 -5.71 0.57 -10.93
N ALA A 115 -5.33 1.85 -10.94
CA ALA A 115 -5.42 2.74 -9.80
C ALA A 115 -6.11 4.05 -10.20
N THR A 116 -6.68 4.74 -9.22
CA THR A 116 -7.34 6.02 -9.41
C THR A 116 -6.48 7.12 -8.81
N VAL A 117 -6.44 8.29 -9.45
CA VAL A 117 -5.82 9.50 -8.89
C VAL A 117 -6.60 9.91 -7.64
N VAL A 118 -5.91 10.08 -6.51
CA VAL A 118 -6.48 10.47 -5.21
C VAL A 118 -5.76 11.66 -4.55
N GLY A 119 -4.68 12.14 -5.15
CA GLY A 119 -3.93 13.29 -4.65
C GLY A 119 -3.06 13.92 -5.74
N GLY A 120 -2.63 15.15 -5.51
CA GLY A 120 -1.95 16.00 -6.48
C GLY A 120 -2.78 17.23 -6.80
N GLN A 121 -2.61 17.79 -7.99
CA GLN A 121 -3.37 18.94 -8.49
C GLN A 121 -3.91 18.65 -9.90
N ARG A 122 -5.00 19.32 -10.29
CA ARG A 122 -5.59 19.17 -11.63
C ARG A 122 -4.58 19.50 -12.73
N ASP A 123 -3.88 20.62 -12.60
CA ASP A 123 -2.88 21.06 -13.58
C ASP A 123 -1.73 20.04 -13.69
N HIS A 124 -1.35 19.37 -12.60
CA HIS A 124 -0.37 18.29 -12.64
C HIS A 124 -0.91 17.07 -13.41
N ALA A 125 -2.19 16.73 -13.23
CA ALA A 125 -2.80 15.63 -13.95
C ALA A 125 -2.84 15.89 -15.46
N GLU A 126 -3.20 17.11 -15.86
CA GLU A 126 -3.18 17.53 -17.26
C GLU A 126 -1.77 17.45 -17.86
N GLN A 127 -0.76 17.98 -17.15
CA GLN A 127 0.64 17.93 -17.58
C GLN A 127 1.19 16.51 -17.69
N LEU A 128 0.74 15.60 -16.80
CA LEU A 128 1.18 14.21 -16.75
C LEU A 128 0.32 13.27 -17.61
N GLY A 129 -0.73 13.78 -18.27
CA GLY A 129 -1.60 13.02 -19.17
C GLY A 129 -2.62 12.11 -18.48
N TYR A 130 -3.05 12.44 -17.25
CA TYR A 130 -4.05 11.69 -16.49
C TYR A 130 -5.35 12.48 -16.30
N PRO A 131 -6.51 11.80 -16.28
CA PRO A 131 -7.76 12.44 -15.92
C PRO A 131 -7.77 12.85 -14.44
N TRP A 132 -8.34 14.02 -14.15
CA TRP A 132 -8.60 14.44 -12.77
C TRP A 132 -9.92 13.83 -12.28
N PRO A 133 -9.98 13.25 -11.06
CA PRO A 133 -11.21 12.68 -10.53
C PRO A 133 -12.28 13.76 -10.36
N GLU A 134 -13.50 13.48 -10.80
CA GLU A 134 -14.66 14.30 -10.45
C GLU A 134 -14.99 14.14 -8.96
N PRO A 135 -15.46 15.20 -8.28
CA PRO A 135 -16.00 15.06 -6.94
C PRO A 135 -17.13 14.02 -6.93
N PRO A 136 -17.25 13.18 -5.88
CA PRO A 136 -18.42 12.33 -5.74
C PRO A 136 -19.68 13.21 -5.74
N ARG A 137 -20.67 12.82 -6.56
CA ARG A 137 -21.99 13.48 -6.59
C ARG A 137 -22.77 13.23 -5.31
#